data_AF-A0AAD6SBH1-F1
#
_entry.id   AF-A0AAD6SBH1-F1
#
_cell.length_a   1.000
_cell.length_b   1.000
_cell.length_c   1.000
_cell.angle_alpha   90.00
_cell.angle_beta   90.00
_cell.angle_gamma   90.00
#
_symmetry.space_group_name_H-M   'P 1'
#
loop_
_entity.id
_entity.type
_entity.pdbx_description
1 polymer ?
#
loop_
_entity_poly.entity_id
_entity_poly.type
_entity_poly.pdbx_seq_one_letter_code
_entity_poly.pdbx_strand_id
1 'polypeptide(L)'
;MAVFTQIQELNSQLKVVEHPQAKIKTLQRSDDPNVTTLPGNHFIELNTSAVPDYLHKTLFTSDLDRIAPHLWIIATQSSSSITPIHEQLVLGRTIVVTEDVHLYLLWYHDKVFLKPLPPYLLCAAFWDVHLIPPGPSAYSPLPVEHIAFHRAAAGLIRSYAHLVHSDIDFHLAVQHGLLPASAPPDSFARFIARFSGLPDNAVAPRFRFGEMRLSRLNSWAPILLHRMEYVDLTRQYEEYLARYFPVLLFVFGVIAVLLGAMQVALAVEALPDVQQGAWRVFVGVCKWTAIGVMVSVAAVVLGMLGLFLKKSMNEIVFAVRTLLRGEDG
;
A
#
# COMPACT_ATOMS: atom_id res chain seq x y z
N MET A 1 -3.13 -21.67 15.53
CA MET A 1 -2.55 -20.33 15.76
C MET A 1 -1.04 -20.46 15.71
N ALA A 2 -0.33 -19.64 14.92
CA ALA A 2 1.14 -19.64 14.94
C ALA A 2 1.64 -19.09 16.28
N VAL A 3 2.61 -19.78 16.88
CA VAL A 3 3.27 -19.39 18.13
C VAL A 3 4.75 -19.74 17.99
N PHE A 4 5.62 -18.96 18.63
CA PHE A 4 7.05 -19.25 18.75
C PHE A 4 7.46 -19.26 20.22
N THR A 5 8.59 -19.92 20.49
CA THR A 5 9.12 -20.10 21.84
C THR A 5 10.23 -19.08 22.13
N GLN A 6 10.63 -18.94 23.41
CA GLN A 6 11.75 -18.08 23.81
C GLN A 6 13.06 -18.40 23.06
N ILE A 7 13.28 -19.65 22.64
CA ILE A 7 14.47 -20.05 21.87
C ILE A 7 14.46 -19.45 20.45
N GLN A 8 13.28 -19.08 19.97
CA GLN A 8 13.04 -18.59 18.60
C GLN A 8 12.72 -17.09 18.58
N GLU A 9 12.71 -16.42 19.73
CA GLU A 9 12.40 -15.01 19.83
C GLU A 9 13.57 -14.16 19.30
N LEU A 10 13.26 -13.04 18.65
CA LEU A 10 14.28 -12.10 18.14
C LEU A 10 14.55 -10.97 19.13
N ASN A 11 13.73 -10.85 20.17
CA ASN A 11 13.91 -9.89 21.24
C ASN A 11 13.55 -10.53 22.59
N SER A 12 14.48 -10.47 23.54
CA SER A 12 14.37 -11.05 24.88
C SER A 12 14.16 -10.00 25.99
N GLN A 13 13.71 -8.79 25.63
CA GLN A 13 13.50 -7.68 26.56
C GLN A 13 12.26 -7.85 27.45
N LEU A 14 11.41 -8.85 27.21
CA LEU A 14 10.23 -9.12 28.02
C LEU A 14 10.27 -10.51 28.63
N LYS A 15 9.86 -10.59 29.90
CA LYS A 15 9.62 -11.83 30.62
C LYS A 15 8.23 -11.82 31.26
N VAL A 16 7.64 -12.99 31.38
CA VAL A 16 6.38 -13.19 32.11
C VAL A 16 6.69 -13.33 33.58
N VAL A 17 5.98 -12.58 34.41
CA VAL A 17 5.99 -12.72 35.87
C VAL A 17 4.62 -13.21 36.30
N GLU A 18 4.58 -14.36 36.97
CA GLU A 18 3.34 -14.92 37.49
C GLU A 18 3.17 -14.49 38.95
N HIS A 19 2.07 -13.79 39.25
CA HIS A 19 1.75 -13.45 40.63
C HIS A 19 0.94 -14.60 41.27
N PRO A 20 1.52 -15.32 42.27
CA PRO A 20 0.93 -16.56 42.80
C PRO A 20 -0.48 -16.39 43.39
N GLN A 21 -0.80 -15.17 43.83
CA GLN A 21 -2.02 -14.85 44.55
C GLN A 21 -3.22 -14.54 43.64
N ALA A 22 -2.98 -14.18 42.37
CA ALA A 22 -4.05 -13.71 41.47
C ALA A 22 -4.22 -14.55 40.19
N LYS A 23 -3.31 -15.50 39.90
CA LYS A 23 -3.22 -16.18 38.58
C LYS A 23 -3.18 -15.18 37.40
N ILE A 24 -2.68 -13.97 37.63
CA ILE A 24 -2.49 -12.96 36.60
C ILE A 24 -1.04 -13.04 36.13
N LYS A 25 -0.86 -13.18 34.81
CA LYS A 25 0.42 -13.04 34.15
C LYS A 25 0.65 -11.57 33.84
N THR A 26 1.76 -11.01 34.32
CA THR A 26 2.17 -9.64 34.01
C THR A 26 3.48 -9.66 33.22
N LEU A 27 3.74 -8.56 32.50
CA LEU A 27 4.98 -8.38 31.76
C LEU A 27 5.96 -7.52 32.56
N GLN A 28 7.23 -7.91 32.52
CA GLN A 28 8.33 -7.11 33.07
C GLN A 28 9.47 -7.04 32.04
N ARG A 29 10.19 -5.92 32.05
CA ARG A 29 11.44 -5.77 31.33
C ARG A 29 12.50 -6.72 31.88
N SER A 30 13.16 -7.45 30.98
CA SER A 30 14.21 -8.42 31.32
C SER A 30 15.57 -7.74 31.50
N ASP A 31 15.81 -6.68 30.73
CA ASP A 31 17.06 -5.91 30.69
C ASP A 31 17.18 -4.90 31.84
N ASP A 32 16.10 -4.15 32.14
CA ASP A 32 16.05 -3.26 33.29
C ASP A 32 14.68 -3.39 34.00
N PRO A 33 14.64 -4.01 35.20
CA PRO A 33 13.41 -4.16 35.98
C PRO A 33 12.70 -2.86 36.35
N ASN A 34 13.42 -1.71 36.34
CA ASN A 34 12.85 -0.40 36.67
C ASN A 34 12.10 0.22 35.50
N VAL A 35 12.36 -0.23 34.27
CA VAL A 35 11.66 0.25 33.09
C VAL A 35 10.30 -0.46 33.00
N THR A 36 9.23 0.32 33.01
CA THR A 36 7.85 -0.18 32.98
C THR A 36 7.18 -0.01 31.62
N THR A 37 7.94 0.36 30.58
CA THR A 37 7.40 0.71 29.24
C THR A 37 7.59 -0.40 28.21
N LEU A 38 6.76 -0.39 27.16
CA LEU A 38 6.76 -1.38 26.09
C LEU A 38 8.03 -1.28 25.21
N PRO A 39 8.68 -2.41 24.86
CA PRO A 39 9.80 -2.41 23.91
C PRO A 39 9.41 -1.79 22.57
N GLY A 40 10.17 -0.77 22.14
CA GLY A 40 9.90 -0.03 20.90
C GLY A 40 8.84 1.07 21.02
N ASN A 41 8.21 1.25 22.18
CA ASN A 41 7.38 2.41 22.45
C ASN A 41 7.46 2.84 23.93
N HIS A 42 8.28 3.86 24.19
CA HIS A 42 8.56 4.36 25.54
C HIS A 42 7.37 5.14 26.16
N PHE A 43 6.29 5.36 25.43
CA PHE A 43 5.12 6.11 25.91
C PHE A 43 3.98 5.20 26.39
N ILE A 44 4.12 3.89 26.29
CA ILE A 44 3.10 2.90 26.68
C ILE A 44 3.62 2.07 27.84
N GLU A 45 2.89 2.06 28.96
CA GLU A 45 3.22 1.27 30.14
C GLU A 45 2.72 -0.17 30.03
N LEU A 46 3.57 -1.15 30.39
CA LEU A 46 3.37 -2.59 30.20
C LEU A 46 2.15 -3.19 30.92
N ASN A 47 1.85 -2.70 32.12
CA ASN A 47 0.83 -3.30 33.01
C ASN A 47 -0.41 -2.41 33.16
N THR A 48 -0.67 -1.56 32.16
CA THR A 48 -1.86 -0.70 32.12
C THR A 48 -2.92 -1.26 31.19
N SER A 49 -4.18 -0.88 31.41
CA SER A 49 -5.29 -1.12 30.48
C SER A 49 -5.12 -0.41 29.13
N ALA A 50 -4.06 0.40 28.96
CA ALA A 50 -3.78 1.12 27.72
C ALA A 50 -3.13 0.23 26.65
N VAL A 51 -2.56 -0.94 27.00
CA VAL A 51 -1.91 -1.83 26.02
C VAL A 51 -2.91 -2.37 24.98
N PRO A 52 -4.09 -2.92 25.35
CA PRO A 52 -5.10 -3.33 24.37
C PRO A 52 -5.55 -2.19 23.44
N ASP A 53 -5.79 -0.99 23.97
CA ASP A 53 -6.18 0.18 23.17
C ASP A 53 -5.08 0.58 22.17
N TYR A 54 -3.82 0.53 22.62
CA TYR A 54 -2.66 0.75 21.76
C TYR A 54 -2.55 -0.31 20.67
N LEU A 55 -2.74 -1.59 21.01
CA LEU A 55 -2.72 -2.68 20.04
C LEU A 55 -3.82 -2.53 18.99
N HIS A 56 -5.02 -2.13 19.41
CA HIS A 56 -6.12 -1.86 18.49
C HIS A 56 -5.73 -0.76 17.51
N LYS A 57 -5.12 0.34 17.98
CA LYS A 57 -4.69 1.43 17.12
C LYS A 57 -3.54 1.07 16.17
N THR A 58 -2.60 0.22 16.60
CA THR A 58 -1.35 -0.05 15.87
C THR A 58 -1.39 -1.29 14.98
N LEU A 59 -2.31 -2.23 15.23
CA LEU A 59 -2.41 -3.49 14.47
C LEU A 59 -3.67 -3.58 13.60
N PHE A 60 -4.74 -2.84 13.92
CA PHE A 60 -6.02 -2.98 13.21
C PHE A 60 -6.16 -1.91 12.14
N THR A 61 -6.72 -2.33 11.01
CA THR A 61 -7.07 -1.45 9.90
C THR A 61 -8.58 -1.53 9.65
N SER A 62 -9.36 -0.94 10.54
CA SER A 62 -10.82 -1.06 10.54
C SER A 62 -11.45 -0.69 9.19
N ASP A 63 -10.98 0.38 8.56
CA ASP A 63 -11.47 0.83 7.26
C ASP A 63 -11.20 -0.21 6.16
N LEU A 64 -10.00 -0.82 6.14
CA LEU A 64 -9.62 -1.80 5.12
C LEU A 64 -10.23 -3.18 5.37
N ASP A 65 -10.34 -3.58 6.63
CA ASP A 65 -10.99 -4.83 7.01
C ASP A 65 -12.49 -4.79 6.65
N ARG A 66 -13.12 -3.62 6.77
CA ARG A 66 -14.52 -3.40 6.36
C ARG A 66 -14.71 -3.57 4.85
N ILE A 67 -13.78 -3.08 4.03
CA ILE A 67 -13.88 -3.16 2.57
C ILE A 67 -13.17 -4.39 1.99
N ALA A 68 -12.60 -5.26 2.83
CA ALA A 68 -11.89 -6.48 2.41
C ALA A 68 -12.67 -7.34 1.39
N PRO A 69 -14.01 -7.52 1.51
CA PRO A 69 -14.78 -8.26 0.50
C PRO A 69 -14.77 -7.64 -0.90
N HIS A 70 -14.41 -6.35 -1.02
CA HIS A 70 -14.39 -5.58 -2.27
C HIS A 70 -12.96 -5.20 -2.70
N LEU A 71 -11.93 -5.51 -1.90
CA LEU A 71 -10.53 -5.16 -2.19
C LEU A 71 -10.00 -5.83 -3.46
N TRP A 72 -10.65 -6.88 -3.94
CA TRP A 72 -10.31 -7.54 -5.21
C TRP A 72 -10.37 -6.63 -6.44
N ILE A 73 -11.14 -5.53 -6.37
CA ILE A 73 -11.20 -4.52 -7.42
C ILE A 73 -9.95 -3.62 -7.40
N ILE A 74 -9.36 -3.46 -6.22
CA ILE A 74 -8.29 -2.49 -5.94
C ILE A 74 -6.90 -3.16 -5.98
N ALA A 75 -6.82 -4.42 -5.57
CA ALA A 75 -5.59 -5.14 -5.28
C ALA A 75 -5.59 -6.55 -5.88
N THR A 76 -4.38 -7.08 -6.12
CA THR A 76 -4.20 -8.50 -6.41
C THR A 76 -4.66 -9.33 -5.20
N GLN A 77 -5.54 -10.30 -5.41
CA GLN A 77 -6.01 -11.23 -4.38
C GLN A 77 -4.94 -12.29 -4.04
N SER A 78 -3.76 -11.84 -3.62
CA SER A 78 -2.73 -12.73 -3.13
C SER A 78 -1.93 -12.04 -2.04
N SER A 79 -1.79 -12.72 -0.92
CA SER A 79 -0.89 -12.37 0.18
C SER A 79 0.59 -12.46 -0.24
N SER A 80 0.91 -13.26 -1.25
CA SER A 80 2.25 -13.35 -1.83
C SER A 80 2.56 -12.22 -2.82
N SER A 81 1.58 -11.36 -3.14
CA SER A 81 1.77 -10.19 -4.02
C SER A 81 2.42 -9.03 -3.25
N ILE A 82 3.54 -9.32 -2.60
CA ILE A 82 4.38 -8.37 -1.88
C ILE A 82 5.76 -8.43 -2.51
N THR A 83 6.23 -7.28 -2.96
CA THR A 83 7.51 -7.11 -3.64
C THR A 83 8.62 -7.00 -2.58
N PRO A 84 9.67 -7.85 -2.64
CA PRO A 84 10.79 -7.79 -1.72
C PRO A 84 11.46 -6.41 -1.67
N ILE A 85 12.08 -6.08 -0.55
CA ILE A 85 12.65 -4.74 -0.28
C ILE A 85 13.65 -4.31 -1.36
N HIS A 86 14.57 -5.18 -1.78
CA HIS A 86 15.53 -4.86 -2.82
C HIS A 86 14.86 -4.60 -4.18
N GLU A 87 13.79 -5.35 -4.51
CA GLU A 87 13.03 -5.15 -5.74
C GLU A 87 12.25 -3.83 -5.70
N GLN A 88 11.78 -3.36 -4.53
CA GLN A 88 11.21 -2.01 -4.40
C GLN A 88 12.19 -0.95 -4.91
N LEU A 89 13.46 -1.07 -4.54
CA LEU A 89 14.52 -0.14 -4.95
C LEU A 89 14.78 -0.24 -6.47
N VAL A 90 14.77 -1.46 -7.03
CA VAL A 90 14.89 -1.68 -8.48
C VAL A 90 13.73 -1.04 -9.25
N LEU A 91 12.52 -1.08 -8.69
CA LEU A 91 11.34 -0.39 -9.24
C LEU A 91 11.39 1.14 -9.08
N GLY A 92 12.46 1.68 -8.50
CA GLY A 92 12.64 3.12 -8.26
C GLY A 92 11.78 3.65 -7.12
N ARG A 93 11.32 2.78 -6.21
CA ARG A 93 10.53 3.19 -5.04
C ARG A 93 11.44 3.53 -3.86
N THR A 94 11.15 4.65 -3.23
CA THR A 94 11.70 5.08 -1.94
C THR A 94 10.90 4.44 -0.81
N ILE A 95 11.61 3.82 0.13
CA ILE A 95 11.01 3.21 1.32
C ILE A 95 10.74 4.31 2.36
N VAL A 96 9.46 4.49 2.71
CA VAL A 96 9.01 5.42 3.73
C VAL A 96 8.55 4.65 4.96
N VAL A 97 9.21 4.87 6.08
CA VAL A 97 8.88 4.23 7.35
C VAL A 97 7.69 4.95 8.01
N THR A 98 6.69 4.19 8.45
CA THR A 98 5.50 4.75 9.11
C THR A 98 5.04 3.87 10.27
N GLU A 99 4.61 4.49 11.37
CA GLU A 99 3.94 3.77 12.46
C GLU A 99 2.47 3.49 12.15
N ASP A 100 1.89 4.15 11.15
CA ASP A 100 0.49 4.00 10.79
C ASP A 100 0.24 2.73 9.96
N VAL A 101 -0.49 1.79 10.54
CA VAL A 101 -0.85 0.51 9.92
C VAL A 101 -1.81 0.67 8.72
N HIS A 102 -2.55 1.78 8.64
CA HIS A 102 -3.41 2.10 7.50
C HIS A 102 -2.58 2.24 6.20
N LEU A 103 -1.40 2.84 6.33
CA LEU A 103 -0.47 3.05 5.22
C LEU A 103 0.39 1.82 4.91
N TYR A 104 0.44 0.82 5.80
CA TYR A 104 1.30 -0.35 5.60
C TYR A 104 1.00 -1.09 4.28
N LEU A 105 2.06 -1.42 3.53
CA LEU A 105 2.01 -2.04 2.20
C LEU A 105 1.24 -1.23 1.15
N LEU A 106 1.05 0.07 1.39
CA LEU A 106 0.58 0.98 0.35
C LEU A 106 1.77 1.55 -0.41
N TRP A 107 1.61 1.67 -1.72
CA TRP A 107 2.52 2.46 -2.53
C TRP A 107 1.77 3.58 -3.23
N TYR A 108 2.44 4.73 -3.31
CA TYR A 108 1.95 5.94 -3.92
C TYR A 108 3.08 6.56 -4.73
N HIS A 109 2.93 6.54 -6.06
CA HIS A 109 3.96 6.96 -7.01
C HIS A 109 5.27 6.18 -6.83
N ASP A 110 6.33 6.87 -6.46
CA ASP A 110 7.68 6.39 -6.20
C ASP A 110 7.90 6.10 -4.70
N LYS A 111 6.86 6.02 -3.87
CA LYS A 111 6.97 5.79 -2.43
C LYS A 111 6.26 4.51 -2.05
N VAL A 112 6.89 3.70 -1.20
CA VAL A 112 6.25 2.54 -0.54
C VAL A 112 6.31 2.72 0.97
N PHE A 113 5.17 2.52 1.63
CA PHE A 113 5.02 2.75 3.06
C PHE A 113 5.13 1.43 3.83
N LEU A 114 6.17 1.33 4.65
CA LEU A 114 6.46 0.13 5.43
C LEU A 114 6.47 0.48 6.93
N LYS A 115 5.86 -0.39 7.73
CA LYS A 115 5.79 -0.27 9.18
C LYS A 115 6.88 -1.14 9.80
N PRO A 116 7.74 -0.61 10.67
CA PRO A 116 8.74 -1.40 11.37
C PRO A 116 8.10 -2.54 12.14
N LEU A 117 8.79 -3.68 12.20
CA LEU A 117 8.32 -4.81 12.99
C LEU A 117 8.51 -4.47 14.48
N PRO A 118 7.43 -4.28 15.25
CA PRO A 118 7.58 -3.76 16.60
C PRO A 118 8.35 -4.74 17.50
N PRO A 119 9.34 -4.28 18.28
CA PRO A 119 10.18 -5.14 19.12
C PRO A 119 9.38 -6.01 20.11
N TYR A 120 8.24 -5.53 20.61
CA TYR A 120 7.38 -6.32 21.49
C TYR A 120 6.74 -7.54 20.78
N LEU A 121 6.47 -7.48 19.47
CA LEU A 121 5.97 -8.63 18.71
C LEU A 121 7.04 -9.70 18.50
N LEU A 122 8.32 -9.36 18.71
CA LEU A 122 9.45 -10.25 18.61
C LEU A 122 9.77 -10.99 19.92
N CYS A 123 9.03 -10.69 21.01
CA CYS A 123 9.18 -11.29 22.32
C CYS A 123 8.13 -12.38 22.56
N ALA A 124 8.52 -13.61 22.91
CA ALA A 124 7.56 -14.70 23.13
C ALA A 124 6.65 -14.44 24.34
N ALA A 125 7.19 -13.78 25.38
CA ALA A 125 6.44 -13.39 26.57
C ALA A 125 5.23 -12.49 26.24
N PHE A 126 5.38 -11.58 25.27
CA PHE A 126 4.30 -10.69 24.86
C PHE A 126 3.13 -11.46 24.24
N TRP A 127 3.44 -12.50 23.46
CA TRP A 127 2.43 -13.35 22.83
C TRP A 127 1.62 -14.11 23.87
N ASP A 128 2.28 -14.69 24.88
CA ASP A 128 1.61 -15.44 25.96
C ASP A 128 0.62 -14.57 26.76
N VAL A 129 0.93 -13.30 26.98
CA VAL A 129 0.08 -12.40 27.79
C VAL A 129 -1.05 -11.75 26.96
N HIS A 130 -0.76 -11.25 25.75
CA HIS A 130 -1.72 -10.40 25.02
C HIS A 130 -2.30 -11.00 23.74
N LEU A 131 -1.66 -12.01 23.15
CA LEU A 131 -2.05 -12.52 21.82
C LEU A 131 -2.59 -13.95 21.88
N ILE A 132 -2.12 -14.75 22.82
CA ILE A 132 -2.58 -16.11 23.02
C ILE A 132 -3.73 -16.06 24.04
N PRO A 133 -4.91 -16.60 23.70
CA PRO A 133 -6.00 -16.67 24.66
C PRO A 133 -5.58 -17.62 25.79
N PRO A 134 -5.88 -17.29 27.06
CA PRO A 134 -5.74 -18.27 28.14
C PRO A 134 -6.56 -19.51 27.78
N GLY A 135 -6.05 -20.70 28.12
CA GLY A 135 -6.67 -21.97 27.74
C GLY A 135 -8.16 -22.03 28.12
N PRO A 136 -8.96 -22.86 27.44
CA PRO A 136 -10.41 -22.91 27.64
C PRO A 136 -10.72 -23.15 29.12
N SER A 137 -11.30 -22.14 29.78
CA SER A 137 -11.89 -22.31 31.10
C SER A 137 -13.35 -22.70 30.91
N ALA A 138 -13.86 -23.60 31.76
CA ALA A 138 -15.24 -24.11 31.66
C ALA A 138 -16.35 -23.04 31.79
N TYR A 139 -15.98 -21.77 32.05
CA TYR A 139 -16.90 -20.70 32.43
C TYR A 139 -16.76 -19.40 31.62
N SER A 140 -15.86 -19.33 30.62
CA SER A 140 -15.74 -18.13 29.80
C SER A 140 -15.38 -18.47 28.35
N PRO A 141 -16.09 -17.92 27.34
CA PRO A 141 -15.70 -18.05 25.94
C PRO A 141 -14.29 -17.47 25.73
N LEU A 142 -13.55 -17.99 24.73
CA LEU A 142 -12.23 -17.44 24.39
C LEU A 142 -12.36 -15.93 24.16
N PRO A 143 -11.50 -15.09 24.75
CA PRO A 143 -11.56 -13.65 24.56
C PRO A 143 -11.30 -13.35 23.07
N VAL A 144 -12.37 -12.90 22.38
CA VAL A 144 -12.39 -12.63 20.93
C VAL A 144 -11.27 -11.66 20.54
N GLU A 145 -10.93 -10.73 21.42
CA GLU A 145 -9.86 -9.75 21.25
C GLU A 145 -8.48 -10.40 21.11
N HIS A 146 -8.13 -11.40 21.94
CA HIS A 146 -6.82 -12.08 21.83
C HIS A 146 -6.66 -12.73 20.45
N ILE A 147 -7.72 -13.38 19.96
CA ILE A 147 -7.71 -14.02 18.63
C ILE A 147 -7.56 -12.96 17.53
N ALA A 148 -8.22 -11.81 17.68
CA ALA A 148 -8.12 -10.72 16.71
C ALA A 148 -6.73 -10.08 16.72
N PHE A 149 -6.15 -9.80 17.90
CA PHE A 149 -4.78 -9.31 18.05
C PHE A 149 -3.77 -10.31 17.48
N HIS A 150 -3.95 -11.59 17.75
CA HIS A 150 -3.12 -12.66 17.18
C HIS A 150 -3.13 -12.65 15.66
N ARG A 151 -4.32 -12.63 15.06
CA ARG A 151 -4.50 -12.62 13.60
C ARG A 151 -3.87 -11.38 12.95
N ALA A 152 -4.00 -10.22 13.60
CA ALA A 152 -3.39 -8.98 13.10
C ALA A 152 -1.87 -9.01 13.21
N ALA A 153 -1.31 -9.41 14.36
CA ALA A 153 0.13 -9.55 14.56
C ALA A 153 0.75 -10.61 13.64
N ALA A 154 0.10 -11.77 13.49
CA ALA A 154 0.52 -12.84 12.60
C ALA A 154 0.49 -12.41 11.13
N GLY A 155 -0.52 -11.62 10.73
CA GLY A 155 -0.60 -11.03 9.39
C GLY A 155 0.56 -10.08 9.10
N LEU A 156 0.87 -9.18 10.05
CA LEU A 156 2.01 -8.27 9.95
C LEU A 156 3.36 -9.01 9.86
N ILE A 157 3.55 -10.08 10.65
CA ILE A 157 4.79 -10.86 10.57
C ILE A 157 4.84 -11.67 9.26
N ARG A 158 3.71 -12.22 8.83
CA ARG A 158 3.62 -12.95 7.55
C ARG A 158 4.02 -12.06 6.37
N SER A 159 3.62 -10.79 6.33
CA SER A 159 4.06 -9.90 5.25
C SER A 159 5.56 -9.67 5.25
N TYR A 160 6.23 -9.68 6.41
CA TYR A 160 7.69 -9.65 6.49
C TYR A 160 8.36 -10.88 5.88
N ALA A 161 7.70 -12.04 5.86
CA ALA A 161 8.19 -13.24 5.18
C ALA A 161 8.26 -13.05 3.65
N HIS A 162 7.43 -12.17 3.10
CA HIS A 162 7.45 -11.84 1.67
C HIS A 162 8.31 -10.61 1.36
N LEU A 163 8.41 -9.64 2.29
CA LEU A 163 9.28 -8.47 2.16
C LEU A 163 10.78 -8.83 2.24
N VAL A 164 11.13 -9.76 3.13
CA VAL A 164 12.52 -10.15 3.42
C VAL A 164 12.77 -11.57 2.95
N HIS A 165 13.14 -11.71 1.67
CA HIS A 165 13.33 -13.02 1.04
C HIS A 165 14.82 -13.41 0.92
N SER A 166 15.71 -12.42 0.82
CA SER A 166 17.15 -12.62 0.67
C SER A 166 17.94 -11.94 1.79
N ASP A 167 19.22 -12.30 1.91
CA ASP A 167 20.14 -11.62 2.83
C ASP A 167 20.25 -10.13 2.51
N ILE A 168 20.17 -9.74 1.22
CA ILE A 168 20.17 -8.34 0.81
C ILE A 168 18.97 -7.61 1.40
N ASP A 169 17.77 -8.22 1.30
CA ASP A 169 16.57 -7.66 1.90
C ASP A 169 16.69 -7.52 3.42
N PHE A 170 17.32 -8.48 4.08
CA PHE A 170 17.52 -8.44 5.52
C PHE A 170 18.38 -7.23 5.92
N HIS A 171 19.51 -7.04 5.25
CA HIS A 171 20.40 -5.90 5.52
C HIS A 171 19.72 -4.57 5.18
N LEU A 172 18.96 -4.50 4.09
CA LEU A 172 18.17 -3.32 3.74
C LEU A 172 17.07 -3.04 4.78
N ALA A 173 16.39 -4.07 5.27
CA ALA A 173 15.38 -3.93 6.32
C ALA A 173 15.99 -3.36 7.61
N VAL A 174 17.17 -3.83 8.01
CA VAL A 174 17.91 -3.27 9.15
C VAL A 174 18.34 -1.82 8.87
N GLN A 175 18.88 -1.54 7.67
CA GLN A 175 19.33 -0.20 7.26
C GLN A 175 18.19 0.83 7.29
N HIS A 176 16.99 0.44 6.86
CA HIS A 176 15.81 1.29 6.88
C HIS A 176 15.10 1.30 8.26
N GLY A 177 15.63 0.62 9.28
CA GLY A 177 15.05 0.58 10.62
C GLY A 177 13.75 -0.22 10.72
N LEU A 178 13.48 -1.12 9.75
CA LEU A 178 12.32 -2.00 9.74
C LEU A 178 12.49 -3.21 10.66
N LEU A 179 13.73 -3.65 10.84
CA LEU A 179 14.12 -4.74 11.74
C LEU A 179 15.15 -4.25 12.77
N PRO A 180 15.19 -4.85 13.97
CA PRO A 180 16.19 -4.51 14.97
C PRO A 180 17.59 -4.89 14.50
N ALA A 181 18.55 -3.97 14.62
CA ALA A 181 19.95 -4.19 14.22
C ALA A 181 20.66 -5.31 15.01
N SER A 182 20.12 -5.70 16.17
CA SER A 182 20.65 -6.78 16.99
C SER A 182 20.26 -8.17 16.50
N ALA A 183 19.32 -8.30 15.57
CA ALA A 183 18.87 -9.61 15.08
C ALA A 183 19.88 -10.18 14.06
N PRO A 184 20.36 -11.42 14.23
CA PRO A 184 21.14 -12.09 13.20
C PRO A 184 20.22 -12.69 12.12
N PRO A 185 20.67 -12.73 10.84
CA PRO A 185 19.86 -13.23 9.71
C PRO A 185 19.31 -14.64 9.94
N ASP A 186 20.12 -15.58 10.43
CA ASP A 186 19.72 -16.97 10.67
C ASP A 186 18.62 -17.11 11.73
N SER A 187 18.63 -16.26 12.75
CA SER A 187 17.56 -16.25 13.74
C SER A 187 16.28 -15.68 13.14
N PHE A 188 16.37 -14.62 12.34
CA PHE A 188 15.22 -14.06 11.64
C PHE A 188 14.59 -15.09 10.68
N ALA A 189 15.40 -15.80 9.89
CA ALA A 189 14.93 -16.85 8.99
C ALA A 189 14.17 -17.96 9.75
N ARG A 190 14.70 -18.41 10.89
CA ARG A 190 14.04 -19.43 11.75
C ARG A 190 12.73 -18.91 12.35
N PHE A 191 12.69 -17.65 12.77
CA PHE A 191 11.51 -17.00 13.31
C PHE A 191 10.42 -16.87 12.23
N ILE A 192 10.76 -16.31 11.07
CA ILE A 192 9.80 -15.95 10.02
C ILE A 192 9.20 -17.18 9.31
N ALA A 193 9.94 -18.29 9.25
CA ALA A 193 9.49 -19.55 8.66
C ALA A 193 8.22 -20.12 9.32
N ARG A 194 7.90 -19.71 10.56
CA ARG A 194 6.66 -20.11 11.25
C ARG A 194 5.42 -19.37 10.75
N PHE A 195 5.61 -18.22 10.12
CA PHE A 195 4.54 -17.34 9.68
C PHE A 195 4.35 -17.36 8.16
N SER A 196 5.39 -17.71 7.39
CA SER A 196 5.35 -17.73 5.92
C SER A 196 4.26 -18.63 5.34
N GLY A 197 4.03 -19.80 5.94
CA GLY A 197 3.04 -20.79 5.51
C GLY A 197 1.65 -20.63 6.10
N LEU A 198 1.34 -19.50 6.75
CA LEU A 198 0.03 -19.29 7.36
C LEU A 198 -1.07 -19.14 6.28
N PRO A 199 -2.22 -19.82 6.42
CA PRO A 199 -3.35 -19.63 5.51
C PRO A 199 -4.04 -18.27 5.73
N ASP A 200 -4.72 -17.77 4.70
CA ASP A 200 -5.39 -16.46 4.71
C ASP A 200 -6.51 -16.31 5.76
N ASN A 201 -7.08 -17.43 6.22
CA ASN A 201 -8.07 -17.45 7.31
C ASN A 201 -7.44 -17.29 8.71
N ALA A 202 -6.12 -17.46 8.84
CA ALA A 202 -5.38 -17.36 10.08
C ALA A 202 -4.83 -15.94 10.34
N VAL A 203 -5.07 -15.00 9.43
CA VAL A 203 -4.64 -13.59 9.53
C VAL A 203 -5.82 -12.64 9.44
N ALA A 204 -5.63 -11.38 9.84
CA ALA A 204 -6.66 -10.36 9.71
C ALA A 204 -6.97 -10.06 8.22
N PRO A 205 -8.20 -9.65 7.86
CA PRO A 205 -8.64 -9.54 6.47
C PRO A 205 -7.72 -8.70 5.57
N ARG A 206 -7.19 -7.58 6.08
CA ARG A 206 -6.19 -6.76 5.35
C ARG A 206 -4.99 -7.56 4.87
N PHE A 207 -4.42 -8.44 5.69
CA PHE A 207 -3.19 -9.19 5.38
C PHE A 207 -3.41 -10.40 4.46
N ARG A 208 -4.63 -10.60 3.96
CA ARG A 208 -4.89 -11.54 2.85
C ARG A 208 -4.47 -10.97 1.50
N PHE A 209 -4.34 -9.64 1.43
CA PHE A 209 -3.91 -8.92 0.26
C PHE A 209 -2.47 -8.45 0.47
N GLY A 210 -1.69 -8.46 -0.61
CA GLY A 210 -0.34 -7.91 -0.61
C GLY A 210 -0.34 -6.39 -0.75
N GLU A 211 0.56 -5.88 -1.59
CA GLU A 211 0.70 -4.45 -1.83
C GLU A 211 -0.51 -3.85 -2.56
N MET A 212 -0.90 -2.64 -2.14
CA MET A 212 -2.00 -1.91 -2.75
C MET A 212 -1.58 -0.51 -3.19
N ARG A 213 -2.12 -0.09 -4.33
CA ARG A 213 -1.87 1.25 -4.85
C ARG A 213 -2.82 2.24 -4.18
N LEU A 214 -2.27 3.22 -3.45
CA LEU A 214 -3.09 4.22 -2.75
C LEU A 214 -3.98 5.01 -3.72
N SER A 215 -3.51 5.32 -4.93
CA SER A 215 -4.34 6.06 -5.89
C SER A 215 -5.61 5.31 -6.28
N ARG A 216 -5.56 3.97 -6.42
CA ARG A 216 -6.76 3.17 -6.67
C ARG A 216 -7.66 3.14 -5.46
N LEU A 217 -7.07 2.96 -4.27
CA LEU A 217 -7.82 2.97 -3.03
C LEU A 217 -8.56 4.31 -2.81
N ASN A 218 -7.91 5.45 -3.07
CA ASN A 218 -8.54 6.77 -3.04
C ASN A 218 -9.65 6.91 -4.08
N SER A 219 -9.47 6.41 -5.32
CA SER A 219 -10.53 6.45 -6.34
C SER A 219 -11.79 5.66 -5.94
N TRP A 220 -11.63 4.57 -5.19
CA TRP A 220 -12.74 3.74 -4.74
C TRP A 220 -13.25 4.11 -3.33
N ALA A 221 -12.57 4.99 -2.60
CA ALA A 221 -12.95 5.40 -1.26
C ALA A 221 -14.36 6.04 -1.18
N PRO A 222 -14.81 6.89 -2.13
CA PRO A 222 -16.17 7.44 -2.07
C PRO A 222 -17.26 6.38 -2.12
N ILE A 223 -17.01 5.28 -2.86
CA ILE A 223 -17.97 4.20 -3.05
C ILE A 223 -17.91 3.22 -1.88
N LEU A 224 -16.71 2.79 -1.49
CA LEU A 224 -16.54 1.70 -0.50
C LEU A 224 -16.52 2.21 0.95
N LEU A 225 -15.92 3.37 1.19
CA LEU A 225 -15.70 3.94 2.52
C LEU A 225 -16.58 5.15 2.83
N HIS A 226 -17.33 5.65 1.84
CA HIS A 226 -18.16 6.86 1.97
C HIS A 226 -17.33 8.08 2.43
N ARG A 227 -16.07 8.15 2.00
CA ARG A 227 -15.14 9.26 2.25
C ARG A 227 -14.50 9.68 0.94
N MET A 228 -14.15 10.96 0.81
CA MET A 228 -13.58 11.48 -0.44
C MET A 228 -12.27 10.79 -0.82
N GLU A 229 -11.44 10.49 0.16
CA GLU A 229 -10.18 9.78 0.00
C GLU A 229 -9.97 8.83 1.18
N TYR A 230 -9.15 7.80 0.99
CA TYR A 230 -8.74 6.91 2.08
C TYR A 230 -7.70 7.58 2.96
N VAL A 231 -6.61 8.04 2.35
CA VAL A 231 -5.59 8.88 2.98
C VAL A 231 -5.13 9.93 1.99
N ASP A 232 -5.14 11.18 2.42
CA ASP A 232 -4.56 12.30 1.67
C ASP A 232 -3.09 12.46 2.05
N LEU A 233 -2.20 12.05 1.13
CA LEU A 233 -0.75 12.25 1.25
C LEU A 233 -0.26 13.48 0.46
N THR A 234 -1.15 14.14 -0.29
CA THR A 234 -0.80 15.17 -1.26
C THR A 234 -0.91 16.55 -0.63
N ARG A 235 -0.22 16.78 0.49
CA ARG A 235 -0.15 18.12 1.10
C ARG A 235 0.65 19.13 0.26
N GLN A 236 1.46 18.66 -0.70
CA GLN A 236 2.26 19.50 -1.59
C GLN A 236 1.63 19.54 -2.99
N TYR A 237 0.99 20.67 -3.30
CA TYR A 237 0.33 20.93 -4.59
C TYR A 237 1.29 20.87 -5.80
N GLU A 238 2.58 21.09 -5.57
CA GLU A 238 3.61 21.23 -6.61
C GLU A 238 3.87 19.92 -7.38
N GLU A 239 3.99 18.78 -6.67
CA GLU A 239 4.20 17.46 -7.30
C GLU A 239 2.99 17.02 -8.12
N TYR A 240 1.78 17.38 -7.68
CA TYR A 240 0.55 17.13 -8.42
C TYR A 240 0.55 17.98 -9.71
N LEU A 241 0.74 19.29 -9.59
CA LEU A 241 0.66 20.20 -10.72
C LEU A 241 1.75 19.91 -11.77
N ALA A 242 2.99 19.63 -11.34
CA ALA A 242 4.11 19.30 -12.23
C ALA A 242 3.82 18.07 -13.11
N ARG A 243 3.01 17.13 -12.64
CA ARG A 243 2.65 15.93 -13.39
C ARG A 243 1.55 16.16 -14.43
N TYR A 244 0.59 17.03 -14.13
CA TYR A 244 -0.48 17.37 -15.08
C TYR A 244 -0.08 18.49 -16.04
N PHE A 245 0.96 19.26 -15.73
CA PHE A 245 1.44 20.36 -16.55
C PHE A 245 1.74 19.96 -18.01
N PRO A 246 2.42 18.82 -18.31
CA PRO A 246 2.62 18.39 -19.69
C PRO A 246 1.32 18.09 -20.44
N VAL A 247 0.33 17.53 -19.75
CA VAL A 247 -0.99 17.24 -20.35
C VAL A 247 -1.74 18.53 -20.64
N LEU A 248 -1.70 19.50 -19.71
CA LEU A 248 -2.28 20.83 -19.91
C LEU A 248 -1.61 21.58 -21.07
N LEU A 249 -0.29 21.54 -21.16
CA LEU A 249 0.46 22.12 -22.29
C LEU A 249 0.11 21.44 -23.62
N PHE A 250 -0.08 20.12 -23.61
CA PHE A 250 -0.51 19.40 -24.81
C PHE A 250 -1.92 19.81 -25.26
N VAL A 251 -2.89 19.86 -24.34
CA VAL A 251 -4.25 20.33 -24.63
C VAL A 251 -4.24 21.77 -25.14
N PHE A 252 -3.46 22.64 -24.49
CA PHE A 252 -3.30 24.02 -24.91
C PHE A 252 -2.68 24.11 -26.31
N GLY A 253 -1.65 23.30 -26.61
CA GLY A 253 -1.04 23.22 -27.93
C GLY A 253 -2.02 22.76 -29.01
N VAL A 254 -2.84 21.74 -28.72
CA VAL A 254 -3.91 21.28 -29.61
C VAL A 254 -4.90 22.41 -29.92
N ILE A 255 -5.38 23.11 -28.88
CA ILE A 255 -6.31 24.24 -29.04
C ILE A 255 -5.67 25.37 -29.85
N ALA A 256 -4.41 25.72 -29.56
CA ALA A 256 -3.69 26.78 -30.26
C ALA A 256 -3.50 26.46 -31.76
N VAL A 257 -3.15 25.21 -32.10
CA VAL A 257 -3.00 24.76 -33.49
C VAL A 257 -4.36 24.77 -34.22
N LEU A 258 -5.43 24.31 -33.56
CA LEU A 258 -6.77 24.35 -34.14
C LEU A 258 -7.26 25.77 -34.37
N LEU A 259 -7.08 26.67 -33.40
CA LEU A 259 -7.40 28.08 -33.53
C LEU A 259 -6.59 28.74 -34.65
N GLY A 260 -5.29 28.43 -34.76
CA GLY A 260 -4.43 28.91 -35.85
C GLY A 260 -4.92 28.44 -37.23
N ALA A 261 -5.25 27.16 -37.36
CA ALA A 261 -5.81 26.63 -38.61
C ALA A 261 -7.16 27.29 -38.96
N MET A 262 -8.02 27.52 -37.97
CA MET A 262 -9.31 28.19 -38.14
C MET A 262 -9.13 29.65 -38.56
N GLN A 263 -8.17 30.38 -37.95
CA GLN A 263 -7.82 31.74 -38.33
C GLN A 263 -7.35 31.82 -39.79
N VAL A 264 -6.50 30.87 -40.24
CA VAL A 264 -6.09 30.80 -41.65
C VAL A 264 -7.28 30.54 -42.57
N ALA A 265 -8.18 29.61 -42.21
CA ALA A 265 -9.36 29.31 -43.01
C ALA A 265 -10.29 30.53 -43.16
N LEU A 266 -10.60 31.21 -42.04
CA LEU A 266 -11.46 32.41 -42.03
C LEU A 266 -10.82 33.58 -42.78
N ALA A 267 -9.52 33.81 -42.60
CA ALA A 267 -8.80 34.86 -43.31
C ALA A 267 -8.83 34.66 -44.83
N VAL A 268 -8.76 33.40 -45.27
CA VAL A 268 -8.83 33.06 -46.69
C VAL A 268 -10.26 33.20 -47.25
N GLU A 269 -11.30 32.94 -46.44
CA GLU A 269 -12.69 33.19 -46.84
C GLU A 269 -13.07 34.67 -46.89
N ALA A 270 -12.42 35.51 -46.09
CA ALA A 270 -12.65 36.96 -46.07
C ALA A 270 -12.05 37.71 -47.27
N LEU A 271 -11.23 37.05 -48.10
CA LEU A 271 -10.63 37.67 -49.29
C LEU A 271 -11.71 37.82 -50.40
N PRO A 272 -11.78 38.98 -51.09
CA PRO A 272 -12.60 39.15 -52.28
C PRO A 272 -12.25 38.10 -53.34
N ASP A 273 -13.20 37.73 -54.20
CA ASP A 273 -13.02 36.67 -55.21
C ASP A 273 -11.91 37.05 -56.22
N VAL A 274 -10.66 36.64 -55.94
CA VAL A 274 -9.50 36.99 -56.77
C VAL A 274 -9.44 36.05 -57.97
N GLN A 275 -9.85 36.55 -59.13
CA GLN A 275 -9.93 35.79 -60.39
C GLN A 275 -8.58 35.56 -61.11
N GLN A 276 -7.47 36.15 -60.66
CA GLN A 276 -6.17 36.06 -61.35
C GLN A 276 -5.22 34.98 -60.78
N GLY A 277 -5.01 33.93 -61.57
CA GLY A 277 -3.85 33.03 -61.60
C GLY A 277 -3.23 32.61 -60.24
N ALA A 278 -1.97 33.00 -60.03
CA ALA A 278 -1.11 32.52 -58.94
C ALA A 278 -1.70 32.70 -57.53
N TRP A 279 -2.53 33.73 -57.32
CA TRP A 279 -3.18 33.98 -56.04
C TRP A 279 -4.26 32.94 -55.71
N ARG A 280 -4.94 32.39 -56.73
CA ARG A 280 -5.93 31.32 -56.57
C ARG A 280 -5.30 30.02 -56.11
N VAL A 281 -4.11 29.70 -56.63
CA VAL A 281 -3.33 28.52 -56.21
C VAL A 281 -2.89 28.68 -54.75
N PHE A 282 -2.37 29.85 -54.38
CA PHE A 282 -1.96 30.14 -53.01
C PHE A 282 -3.13 30.03 -52.00
N VAL A 283 -4.28 30.61 -52.32
CA VAL A 283 -5.53 30.49 -51.54
C VAL A 283 -5.95 29.01 -51.38
N GLY A 284 -5.88 28.23 -52.45
CA GLY A 284 -6.16 26.79 -52.42
C GLY A 284 -5.22 26.03 -51.48
N VAL A 285 -3.91 26.29 -51.56
CA VAL A 285 -2.90 25.67 -50.70
C VAL A 285 -3.16 25.99 -49.23
N CYS A 286 -3.47 27.25 -48.89
CA CYS A 286 -3.79 27.65 -47.51
C CYS A 286 -5.03 26.93 -46.95
N LYS A 287 -6.11 26.80 -47.73
CA LYS A 287 -7.32 26.05 -47.32
C LYS A 287 -7.03 24.58 -47.07
N TRP A 288 -6.37 23.90 -48.01
CA TRP A 288 -6.05 22.49 -47.87
C TRP A 288 -5.07 22.22 -46.73
N THR A 289 -4.13 23.14 -46.49
CA THR A 289 -3.21 23.05 -45.36
C THR A 289 -3.95 23.18 -44.03
N ALA A 290 -4.86 24.14 -43.90
CA ALA A 290 -5.68 24.30 -42.69
C ALA A 290 -6.54 23.07 -42.40
N ILE A 291 -7.21 22.53 -43.42
CA ILE A 291 -8.01 21.29 -43.31
C ILE A 291 -7.11 20.10 -42.93
N GLY A 292 -5.95 19.97 -43.58
CA GLY A 292 -4.98 18.92 -43.29
C GLY A 292 -4.49 18.97 -41.84
N VAL A 293 -4.19 20.16 -41.32
CA VAL A 293 -3.80 20.35 -39.92
C VAL A 293 -4.94 19.94 -38.98
N MET A 294 -6.18 20.38 -39.20
CA MET A 294 -7.32 19.99 -38.37
C MET A 294 -7.54 18.46 -38.35
N VAL A 295 -7.51 17.82 -39.53
CA VAL A 295 -7.66 16.35 -39.64
C VAL A 295 -6.51 15.63 -38.94
N SER A 296 -5.27 16.11 -39.08
CA SER A 296 -4.11 15.50 -38.43
C SER A 296 -4.20 15.58 -36.91
N VAL A 297 -4.60 16.72 -36.36
CA VAL A 297 -4.79 16.92 -34.92
C VAL A 297 -5.92 16.02 -34.41
N ALA A 298 -7.04 15.95 -35.12
CA ALA A 298 -8.15 15.06 -34.77
C ALA A 298 -7.72 13.58 -34.77
N ALA A 299 -6.93 13.15 -35.76
CA ALA A 299 -6.39 11.79 -35.83
C ALA A 299 -5.46 11.47 -34.66
N VAL A 300 -4.58 12.40 -34.27
CA VAL A 300 -3.69 12.24 -33.11
C VAL A 300 -4.50 12.11 -31.81
N VAL A 301 -5.49 12.99 -31.59
CA VAL A 301 -6.33 12.95 -30.39
C VAL A 301 -7.13 11.65 -30.30
N LEU A 302 -7.75 11.22 -31.39
CA LEU A 302 -8.49 9.95 -31.45
C LEU A 302 -7.57 8.75 -31.23
N GLY A 303 -6.36 8.77 -31.81
CA GLY A 303 -5.35 7.73 -31.59
C GLY A 303 -4.93 7.62 -30.13
N MET A 304 -4.66 8.75 -29.47
CA MET A 304 -4.30 8.77 -28.04
C MET A 304 -5.46 8.27 -27.16
N LEU A 305 -6.71 8.68 -27.44
CA LEU A 305 -7.90 8.17 -26.75
C LEU A 305 -8.05 6.66 -26.93
N GLY A 306 -7.86 6.14 -28.14
CA GLY A 306 -7.91 4.71 -28.43
C GLY A 306 -6.86 3.91 -27.66
N LEU A 307 -5.61 4.41 -27.60
CA LEU A 307 -4.54 3.80 -26.82
C LEU A 307 -4.86 3.79 -25.31
N PHE A 308 -5.39 4.90 -24.79
CA PHE A 308 -5.81 5.02 -23.41
C PHE A 308 -6.92 4.00 -23.08
N LEU A 309 -7.97 3.94 -23.89
CA LEU A 309 -9.07 2.98 -23.75
C LEU A 309 -8.57 1.53 -23.79
N LYS A 310 -7.70 1.20 -24.75
CA LYS A 310 -7.10 -0.13 -24.87
C LYS A 310 -6.33 -0.51 -23.61
N LYS A 311 -5.51 0.39 -23.08
CA LYS A 311 -4.73 0.14 -21.86
C LYS A 311 -5.64 -0.08 -20.66
N SER A 312 -6.63 0.78 -20.47
CA SER A 312 -7.62 0.65 -19.38
C SER A 312 -8.39 -0.66 -19.47
N MET A 313 -8.81 -1.06 -20.67
CA MET A 313 -9.53 -2.31 -20.89
C MET A 313 -8.66 -3.54 -20.59
N ASN A 314 -7.39 -3.54 -21.00
CA ASN A 314 -6.45 -4.62 -20.69
C ASN A 314 -6.23 -4.78 -19.18
N GLU A 315 -6.15 -3.67 -18.44
CA GLU A 315 -5.97 -3.66 -16.99
C GLU A 315 -7.20 -4.22 -16.26
N ILE A 316 -8.40 -3.90 -16.75
CA ILE A 316 -9.67 -4.45 -16.24
C ILE A 316 -9.76 -5.96 -16.55
N VAL A 317 -9.48 -6.38 -17.77
CA VAL A 317 -9.51 -7.80 -18.17
C VAL A 317 -8.51 -8.61 -17.36
N PHE A 318 -7.32 -8.07 -17.11
CA PHE A 318 -6.33 -8.70 -16.25
C PHE A 318 -6.87 -8.88 -14.83
N ALA A 319 -7.42 -7.82 -14.21
CA ALA A 319 -7.98 -7.90 -12.87
C ALA A 319 -9.11 -8.95 -12.74
N VAL A 320 -10.02 -8.99 -13.72
CA VAL A 320 -11.13 -9.97 -13.74
C VAL A 320 -10.62 -11.41 -13.90
N ARG A 321 -9.63 -11.65 -14.77
CA ARG A 321 -9.04 -12.98 -14.93
C ARG A 321 -8.33 -13.46 -13.67
N THR A 322 -7.69 -12.55 -12.94
CA THR A 322 -7.02 -12.87 -11.69
C THR A 322 -8.04 -13.24 -10.61
N LEU A 323 -9.19 -12.59 -10.55
CA LEU A 323 -10.30 -12.98 -9.66
C LEU A 323 -10.78 -14.41 -9.94
N LEU A 324 -11.10 -14.72 -11.20
CA LEU A 324 -11.65 -16.03 -11.58
C LEU A 324 -10.69 -17.19 -11.30
N ARG A 325 -9.37 -16.96 -11.34
CA ARG A 325 -8.37 -17.99 -11.00
C ARG A 325 -8.13 -18.15 -9.50
N GLY A 326 -8.48 -17.14 -8.69
CA GLY A 326 -8.35 -17.20 -7.23
C GLY A 326 -9.48 -17.97 -6.55
N GLU A 327 -10.59 -18.23 -7.23
CA GLU A 327 -11.72 -19.02 -6.70
C GLU A 327 -11.54 -20.55 -6.86
N ASP A 328 -10.57 -21.00 -7.67
CA ASP A 328 -10.34 -22.42 -8.01
C ASP A 328 -9.24 -23.11 -7.16
N GLY A 329 -8.66 -22.45 -6.15
CA GLY A 329 -7.53 -22.97 -5.34
C GLY A 329 -7.72 -22.83 -3.84
#